data_AF-A0A0V0HA99-F1
#
_entry.id   AF-A0A0V0HA99-F1
#
_cell.length_a   1.000
_cell.length_b   1.000
_cell.length_c   1.000
_cell.angle_alpha   90.00
_cell.angle_beta   90.00
_cell.angle_gamma   90.00
#
_symmetry.space_group_name_H-M   'P 1'
#
loop_
_entity.id
_entity.type
_entity.pdbx_description
1 polymer ?
#
loop_
_entity_poly.entity_id
_entity_poly.type
_entity_poly.pdbx_seq_one_letter_code
_entity_poly.pdbx_strand_id
1 'polypeptide(L)'
;MGTVQPHRLSCLSEYDCWLLFKQRAFGLDRKESSKLVDIGKEIVRRCCGVPLAAKALGSLLRFKSDEKEWLFVRDSDFWNLPQDESSILPALRLSYFHLPQVLRHCFAYCAIFEKGSKIDKEELIY
;
A
#
# COMPACT_ATOMS: atom_id res chain seq x y z
N MET A 1 -17.71 -3.07 -28.77
CA MET A 1 -18.16 -3.89 -27.62
C MET A 1 -17.42 -5.22 -27.69
N GLY A 2 -16.83 -5.68 -26.59
CA GLY A 2 -16.04 -6.92 -26.58
C GLY A 2 -16.92 -8.16 -26.78
N THR A 3 -16.49 -9.09 -27.63
CA THR A 3 -17.19 -10.35 -27.95
C THR A 3 -16.90 -11.48 -26.95
N VAL A 4 -16.07 -11.22 -25.93
CA VAL A 4 -15.64 -12.20 -24.92
C VAL A 4 -16.21 -11.82 -23.57
N GLN A 5 -16.72 -12.81 -22.83
CA GLN A 5 -17.25 -12.61 -21.48
C GLN A 5 -16.13 -12.18 -20.52
N PRO A 6 -16.28 -11.07 -19.78
CA PRO A 6 -15.22 -10.56 -18.91
C PRO A 6 -14.96 -11.51 -17.74
N HIS A 7 -13.69 -11.84 -17.51
CA HIS A 7 -13.25 -12.58 -16.33
C HIS A 7 -13.10 -11.62 -15.13
N ARG A 8 -13.88 -11.84 -14.07
CA ARG A 8 -13.80 -11.04 -12.84
C ARG A 8 -12.69 -11.58 -11.95
N LEU A 9 -11.64 -10.79 -11.76
CA LEU A 9 -10.57 -11.11 -10.82
C LEU A 9 -11.09 -11.04 -9.38
N SER A 10 -10.78 -12.06 -8.58
CA SER A 10 -11.08 -12.10 -7.15
C SER A 10 -9.99 -11.39 -6.32
N CYS A 11 -10.33 -11.01 -5.09
CA CYS A 11 -9.34 -10.57 -4.11
C CYS A 11 -8.43 -11.75 -3.70
N LEU A 12 -7.27 -11.43 -3.13
CA LEU A 12 -6.37 -12.43 -2.56
C LEU A 12 -6.95 -13.02 -1.27
N SER A 13 -6.55 -14.25 -0.96
CA SER A 13 -6.75 -14.81 0.38
C SER A 13 -5.97 -13.99 1.42
N GLU A 14 -6.38 -14.04 2.69
CA GLU A 14 -5.63 -13.38 3.78
C GLU A 14 -4.18 -13.88 3.84
N TYR A 15 -3.98 -15.17 3.58
CA TYR A 15 -2.65 -15.80 3.56
C TYR A 15 -1.77 -15.24 2.43
N ASP A 16 -2.26 -15.19 1.19
CA ASP A 16 -1.50 -14.67 0.05
C ASP A 16 -1.24 -13.17 0.18
N CYS A 17 -2.23 -12.44 0.72
CA CYS A 17 -2.11 -11.02 1.05
C CYS A 17 -1.01 -10.80 2.10
N TRP A 18 -0.97 -11.66 3.13
CA TRP A 18 0.09 -11.65 4.15
C TRP A 18 1.46 -11.95 3.55
N LEU A 19 1.60 -12.96 2.69
CA LEU A 19 2.87 -13.27 2.03
C LEU A 19 3.39 -12.09 1.21
N LEU A 20 2.52 -11.44 0.43
CA LEU A 20 2.87 -10.24 -0.35
C LEU A 20 3.29 -9.08 0.54
N PHE A 21 2.53 -8.80 1.59
CA PHE A 21 2.86 -7.75 2.56
C PHE A 21 4.21 -8.04 3.25
N LYS A 22 4.38 -9.27 3.75
CA LYS A 22 5.57 -9.74 4.46
C LYS A 22 6.82 -9.58 3.58
N GLN A 23 6.74 -10.00 2.32
CA GLN A 23 7.84 -9.84 1.37
C GLN A 23 8.26 -8.37 1.21
N ARG A 24 7.30 -7.43 1.24
CA ARG A 24 7.58 -6.00 1.11
C ARG A 24 8.10 -5.36 2.39
N ALA A 25 7.56 -5.75 3.55
CA ALA A 25 7.87 -5.15 4.85
C ALA A 25 9.16 -5.68 5.50
N PHE A 26 9.50 -6.95 5.29
CA PHE A 26 10.71 -7.54 5.86
C PHE A 26 11.82 -7.70 4.80
N GLY A 27 11.50 -7.89 3.52
CA GLY A 27 12.52 -8.20 2.51
C GLY A 27 13.20 -9.54 2.77
N LEU A 28 14.35 -9.78 2.14
CA LEU A 28 15.07 -11.05 2.23
C LEU A 28 16.00 -11.14 3.45
N ASP A 29 16.53 -10.00 3.91
CA ASP A 29 17.67 -9.96 4.85
C ASP A 29 17.28 -9.57 6.28
N ARG A 30 16.01 -9.24 6.53
CA ARG A 30 15.57 -8.71 7.82
C ARG A 30 15.01 -9.81 8.71
N LYS A 31 15.53 -9.88 9.94
CA LYS A 31 14.98 -10.77 10.96
C LYS A 31 13.55 -10.37 11.30
N GLU A 32 12.64 -11.33 11.21
CA GLU A 32 11.26 -11.16 11.62
C GLU A 32 11.18 -11.01 13.14
N SER A 33 10.65 -9.88 13.60
CA SER A 33 10.22 -9.72 14.98
C SER A 33 8.81 -10.32 15.10
N SER A 34 8.60 -11.25 16.03
CA SER A 34 7.28 -11.88 16.24
C SER A 34 6.18 -10.84 16.45
N LYS A 35 6.47 -9.79 17.24
CA LYS A 35 5.53 -8.69 17.47
C LYS A 35 5.15 -7.93 16.20
N LEU A 36 6.14 -7.61 15.36
CA LEU A 36 5.88 -6.92 14.09
C LEU A 36 5.12 -7.80 13.11
N VAL A 37 5.34 -9.12 13.17
CA VAL A 37 4.56 -10.09 12.38
C VAL A 37 3.10 -10.09 12.80
N ASP A 38 2.82 -10.09 14.10
CA ASP A 38 1.43 -10.08 14.60
C ASP A 38 0.71 -8.79 14.24
N ILE A 39 1.34 -7.62 14.45
CA ILE A 39 0.78 -6.32 14.03
C ILE A 39 0.61 -6.27 12.50
N GLY A 40 1.58 -6.79 11.75
CA GLY A 40 1.51 -6.85 10.29
C GLY A 40 0.31 -7.64 9.78
N LYS A 41 -0.02 -8.76 10.41
CA LYS A 41 -1.22 -9.54 10.07
C LYS A 41 -2.50 -8.75 10.33
N GLU A 42 -2.57 -7.99 11.42
CA GLU A 42 -3.70 -7.12 11.71
C GLU A 42 -3.86 -6.01 10.66
N ILE A 43 -2.76 -5.41 10.19
CA ILE A 43 -2.77 -4.46 9.08
C ILE A 43 -3.28 -5.13 7.80
N VAL A 44 -2.84 -6.34 7.50
CA VAL A 44 -3.25 -7.09 6.30
C VAL A 44 -4.76 -7.40 6.29
N ARG A 45 -5.37 -7.67 7.45
CA ARG A 45 -6.83 -7.84 7.53
C ARG A 45 -7.57 -6.59 7.07
N ARG A 46 -7.04 -5.39 7.37
CA ARG A 46 -7.59 -4.12 6.89
C ARG A 46 -7.43 -3.90 5.37
N CYS A 47 -6.52 -4.62 4.72
CA CYS A 47 -6.34 -4.56 3.26
C CYS A 47 -7.45 -5.29 2.48
N CYS A 48 -8.29 -6.09 3.13
CA CYS A 48 -9.41 -6.82 2.50
C CYS A 48 -9.02 -7.60 1.23
N GLY A 49 -7.82 -8.20 1.22
CA GLY A 49 -7.31 -8.98 0.08
C GLY A 49 -6.90 -8.16 -1.16
N VAL A 50 -6.87 -6.82 -1.08
CA VAL A 50 -6.43 -5.95 -2.18
C VAL A 50 -4.91 -5.99 -2.31
N PRO A 51 -4.33 -6.54 -3.40
CA PRO A 51 -2.87 -6.71 -3.53
C PRO A 51 -2.10 -5.40 -3.43
N LEU A 52 -2.64 -4.33 -4.01
CA LEU A 52 -1.99 -3.03 -4.06
C LEU A 52 -1.94 -2.35 -2.67
N ALA A 53 -2.97 -2.54 -1.83
CA ALA A 53 -2.94 -2.08 -0.44
C ALA A 53 -1.82 -2.77 0.34
N ALA A 54 -1.76 -4.11 0.25
CA ALA A 54 -0.73 -4.91 0.90
C ALA A 54 0.68 -4.52 0.46
N LYS A 55 0.87 -4.29 -0.85
CA LYS A 55 2.15 -3.85 -1.41
C LYS A 55 2.55 -2.46 -0.91
N ALA A 56 1.61 -1.51 -0.88
CA ALA A 56 1.85 -0.13 -0.46
C ALA A 56 2.25 -0.07 1.03
N LEU A 57 1.44 -0.66 1.90
CA LEU A 57 1.68 -0.65 3.35
C LEU A 57 2.90 -1.48 3.75
N GLY A 58 3.12 -2.62 3.10
CA GLY A 58 4.34 -3.40 3.33
C GLY A 58 5.59 -2.60 2.91
N SER A 59 5.54 -1.87 1.80
CA SER A 59 6.66 -1.03 1.37
C SER A 59 6.89 0.16 2.30
N LEU A 60 5.81 0.77 2.80
CA LEU A 60 5.86 1.85 3.80
C LEU A 60 6.62 1.40 5.07
N LEU A 61 6.37 0.18 5.53
CA LEU A 61 6.92 -0.36 6.77
C LEU A 61 8.30 -1.03 6.61
N ARG A 62 8.83 -1.10 5.39
CA ARG A 62 10.06 -1.83 5.05
C ARG A 62 11.25 -1.50 5.95
N PHE A 63 11.42 -0.21 6.25
CA PHE A 63 12.56 0.31 7.02
C PHE A 63 12.18 0.70 8.45
N LYS A 64 10.98 0.33 8.91
CA LYS A 64 10.46 0.70 10.23
C LYS A 64 10.63 -0.46 11.21
N SER A 65 11.49 -0.27 12.21
CA SER A 65 11.78 -1.28 13.25
C SER A 65 11.08 -1.02 14.58
N ASP A 66 10.58 0.20 14.79
CA ASP A 66 9.84 0.53 15.99
C ASP A 66 8.40 0.01 15.88
N GLU A 67 7.97 -0.75 16.89
CA GLU A 67 6.62 -1.26 17.04
C GLU A 67 5.58 -0.12 16.98
N LYS A 68 5.90 1.05 17.55
CA LYS A 68 5.00 2.21 17.55
C LYS A 68 4.66 2.70 16.15
N GLU A 69 5.60 2.63 15.22
CA GLU A 69 5.36 3.03 13.83
C GLU A 69 4.38 2.08 13.12
N TRP A 70 4.44 0.79 13.46
CA TRP A 70 3.51 -0.22 12.93
C TRP A 70 2.11 -0.07 13.55
N LEU A 71 2.03 0.14 14.86
CA LEU A 71 0.78 0.42 15.56
C LEU A 71 0.11 1.68 15.03
N PHE A 72 0.88 2.74 14.75
CA PHE A 72 0.36 3.96 14.15
C PHE A 72 -0.31 3.72 12.79
N VAL A 73 0.30 2.89 11.92
CA VAL A 73 -0.31 2.51 10.64
C VAL A 73 -1.56 1.66 10.87
N ARG A 74 -1.54 0.73 11.82
CA ARG A 74 -2.69 -0.14 12.14
C ARG A 74 -3.89 0.63 12.67
N ASP A 75 -3.64 1.60 13.55
CA ASP A 75 -4.67 2.31 14.33
C ASP A 75 -5.08 3.66 13.74
N SER A 76 -4.55 3.99 12.56
CA SER A 76 -4.77 5.29 11.96
C SER A 76 -6.24 5.61 11.65
N ASP A 77 -6.64 6.86 11.90
CA ASP A 77 -7.97 7.37 11.56
C ASP A 77 -8.29 7.32 10.07
N PHE A 78 -7.28 7.20 9.18
CA PHE A 78 -7.51 7.01 7.75
C PHE A 78 -8.39 5.78 7.44
N TRP A 79 -8.40 4.77 8.32
CA TRP A 79 -9.24 3.59 8.19
C TRP A 79 -10.74 3.87 8.41
N ASN A 80 -11.07 4.93 9.14
CA ASN A 80 -12.44 5.27 9.54
C ASN A 80 -13.06 6.35 8.64
N LEU A 81 -12.31 6.90 7.68
CA LEU A 81 -12.82 7.93 6.78
C LEU A 81 -13.95 7.37 5.88
N PRO A 82 -14.96 8.17 5.55
CA PRO A 82 -15.98 7.80 4.57
C PRO A 82 -15.30 7.35 3.27
N GLN A 83 -15.62 6.13 2.82
CA GLN A 83 -15.08 5.58 1.59
C GLN A 83 -16.05 5.91 0.47
N ASP A 84 -15.66 6.81 -0.43
CA ASP A 84 -16.54 7.18 -1.53
C ASP A 84 -16.66 6.08 -2.59
N GLU A 85 -15.71 5.13 -2.70
CA GLU A 85 -15.81 4.09 -3.74
C GLU A 85 -14.85 2.89 -3.62
N SER A 86 -13.77 2.95 -2.82
CA SER A 86 -12.75 1.87 -2.83
C SER A 86 -12.10 1.61 -1.47
N SER A 87 -12.06 0.32 -1.08
CA SER A 87 -11.39 -0.18 0.12
C SER A 87 -9.88 0.07 0.17
N ILE A 88 -9.27 0.49 -0.95
CA ILE A 88 -7.82 0.74 -1.04
C ILE A 88 -7.40 2.14 -0.58
N LEU A 89 -8.31 3.13 -0.64
CA LEU A 89 -7.94 4.53 -0.44
C LEU A 89 -7.30 4.82 0.94
N PRO A 90 -7.72 4.21 2.06
CA PRO A 90 -7.05 4.39 3.35
C PRO A 90 -5.58 4.00 3.31
N ALA A 91 -5.27 2.85 2.71
CA ALA A 91 -3.91 2.34 2.58
C ALA A 91 -3.05 3.26 1.70
N LEU A 92 -3.60 3.79 0.60
CA LEU A 92 -2.90 4.72 -0.27
C LEU A 92 -2.68 6.09 0.40
N ARG A 93 -3.69 6.61 1.11
CA ARG A 93 -3.57 7.86 1.89
C ARG A 93 -2.51 7.72 2.98
N LEU A 94 -2.52 6.61 3.72
CA LEU A 94 -1.49 6.29 4.69
C LEU A 94 -0.10 6.29 4.05
N SER A 95 0.06 5.56 2.95
CA SER A 95 1.33 5.53 2.21
C SER A 95 1.76 6.94 1.76
N TYR A 96 0.83 7.78 1.31
CA TYR A 96 1.13 9.13 0.84
C TYR A 96 1.52 10.07 1.98
N PHE A 97 0.74 10.14 3.07
CA PHE A 97 1.00 11.07 4.17
C PHE A 97 2.25 10.72 4.99
N HIS A 98 2.73 9.48 4.92
CA HIS A 98 4.00 9.08 5.50
C HIS A 98 5.22 9.38 4.63
N LEU A 99 5.04 9.81 3.37
CA LEU A 99 6.17 10.24 2.57
C LEU A 99 6.77 11.54 3.12
N PRO A 100 8.11 11.69 3.07
CA PRO A 100 8.76 12.98 3.26
C PRO A 100 8.08 14.07 2.44
N GLN A 101 8.00 15.29 2.97
CA GLN A 101 7.27 16.39 2.34
C GLN A 101 7.68 16.60 0.87
N VAL A 102 8.97 16.61 0.57
CA VAL A 102 9.47 16.75 -0.81
C VAL A 102 8.92 15.64 -1.72
N LEU A 103 8.97 14.39 -1.27
CA LEU A 103 8.47 13.25 -2.06
C LEU A 103 6.95 13.29 -2.27
N ARG A 104 6.18 13.86 -1.33
CA ARG A 104 4.74 14.09 -1.54
C ARG A 104 4.48 15.06 -2.69
N HIS A 105 5.24 16.14 -2.79
CA HIS A 105 5.12 17.10 -3.89
C HIS A 105 5.52 16.46 -5.23
N CYS A 106 6.65 15.73 -5.26
CA CYS A 106 7.06 14.99 -6.45
C CYS A 106 5.99 13.98 -6.91
N PHE A 107 5.40 13.24 -5.97
CA PHE A 107 4.32 12.29 -6.29
C PHE A 107 3.06 12.99 -6.79
N ALA A 108 2.67 14.12 -6.19
CA ALA A 108 1.52 14.90 -6.61
C ALA A 108 1.68 15.47 -8.03
N TYR A 109 2.91 15.82 -8.43
CA TYR A 109 3.21 16.30 -9.78
C TYR A 109 2.85 15.27 -10.86
N CYS A 110 2.97 13.97 -10.55
CA CYS A 110 2.55 12.90 -11.47
C CYS A 110 1.06 12.97 -11.87
N ALA A 111 0.22 13.68 -11.11
CA ALA A 111 -1.19 13.85 -11.43
C ALA A 111 -1.47 14.83 -12.59
N ILE A 112 -0.46 15.58 -13.05
CA ILE A 112 -0.57 16.46 -14.22
C ILE A 112 -0.61 15.66 -15.52
N PHE A 113 0.03 14.49 -15.55
CA PHE A 113 0.05 13.60 -16.70
C PHE A 113 -1.32 12.92 -16.89
N GLU A 114 -1.69 12.65 -18.14
CA GLU A 114 -2.95 11.99 -18.45
C GLU A 114 -3.06 10.61 -17.79
N LYS A 115 -4.24 10.30 -17.24
CA LYS A 115 -4.50 9.04 -16.56
C LYS A 115 -4.24 7.85 -17.49
N GLY A 116 -3.35 6.96 -17.08
CA GLY A 116 -3.01 5.75 -17.82
C GLY A 116 -1.96 5.94 -18.91
N SER A 117 -1.42 7.16 -19.07
CA SER A 117 -0.28 7.41 -19.94
C SER A 117 1.03 6.87 -19.33
N LYS A 118 2.04 6.68 -20.19
CA LYS A 118 3.40 6.39 -19.74
C LYS A 118 4.08 7.73 -19.42
N ILE A 119 4.58 7.87 -18.21
CA ILE A 119 5.36 9.03 -17.80
C ILE A 119 6.81 8.75 -18.13
N ASP A 120 7.41 9.59 -18.98
CA ASP A 120 8.83 9.54 -19.28
C ASP A 120 9.64 10.06 -18.08
N LYS A 121 10.72 9.37 -17.72
CA LYS A 121 11.46 9.68 -16.50
C LYS A 121 12.20 11.00 -16.64
N GLU A 122 12.77 11.23 -17.81
CA GLU A 122 13.51 12.44 -18.14
C GLU A 122 12.56 13.65 -18.14
N GLU A 123 11.33 13.50 -18.65
CA GLU A 123 10.27 14.51 -18.56
C GLU A 123 9.80 14.79 -17.11
N LEU A 124 9.79 13.78 -16.24
CA LEU A 124 9.35 13.94 -14.85
C LEU A 124 10.37 14.67 -13.96
N ILE A 125 11.67 14.49 -14.24
CA ILE A 125 12.76 14.95 -13.36
C ILE A 125 13.31 16.32 -13.79
N TYR A 126 13.16 16.69 -15.06
CA TYR A 126 13.69 17.92 -15.64
C TYR A 126 12.75 19.11 -15.43
#